data_AF-A0A958GY79-F1
#
_entry.id   AF-A0A958GY79-F1
#
_cell.length_a   1.000
_cell.length_b   1.000
_cell.length_c   1.000
_cell.angle_alpha   90.00
_cell.angle_beta   90.00
_cell.angle_gamma   90.00
#
_symmetry.space_group_name_H-M   'P 1'
#
loop_
_entity.id
_entity.type
_entity.pdbx_description
1 polymer ?
#
loop_
_entity_poly.entity_id
_entity_poly.type
_entity_poly.pdbx_seq_one_letter_code
_entity_poly.pdbx_strand_id
1 'polypeptide(L)'
;MTHGAPIPETVTLHVPFRVVKRGGRKEMHLPDGVRPDRKADKALVKALARAFRWKRMLKSGEFATIAELAEQEGIATSYMTRILRLTLLAPDLVEAILDDKLGREVTLAHLLEPLPLEWSLQRQAPAVLESHKGRSGPT
;
A
#
# COMPACT_ATOMS: atom_id res chain seq x y z
N MET A 1 -34.81 -30.10 48.74
CA MET A 1 -35.18 -29.42 47.48
C MET A 1 -34.66 -28.00 47.60
N THR A 2 -33.56 -27.67 46.93
CA THR A 2 -32.82 -26.41 47.15
C THR A 2 -32.95 -25.58 45.88
N HIS A 3 -33.75 -24.51 45.90
CA HIS A 3 -33.88 -23.61 44.75
C HIS A 3 -32.58 -22.83 44.59
N GLY A 4 -31.91 -23.01 43.45
CA GLY A 4 -30.73 -22.24 43.07
C GLY A 4 -31.07 -20.76 42.93
N ALA A 5 -30.17 -19.89 43.41
CA ALA A 5 -30.34 -18.44 43.34
C ALA A 5 -30.56 -17.98 41.89
N PRO A 6 -31.49 -17.03 41.63
CA PRO A 6 -31.78 -16.56 40.29
C PRO A 6 -30.54 -15.86 39.72
N ILE A 7 -30.15 -16.27 38.51
CA ILE A 7 -29.09 -15.61 37.74
C ILE A 7 -29.59 -14.19 37.46
N PRO A 8 -28.86 -13.15 37.86
CA PRO A 8 -29.31 -11.79 37.63
C PRO A 8 -29.41 -11.52 36.12
N GLU A 9 -30.50 -10.87 35.71
CA GLU A 9 -30.75 -10.50 34.31
C GLU A 9 -29.70 -9.53 33.74
N THR A 10 -28.84 -8.95 34.57
CA THR A 10 -27.78 -8.04 34.14
C THR A 10 -26.55 -8.17 35.02
N VAL A 11 -25.39 -8.29 34.37
CA VAL A 11 -24.07 -8.30 35.01
C VAL A 11 -23.31 -7.05 34.58
N THR A 12 -22.99 -6.18 35.54
CA THR A 12 -22.24 -4.94 35.29
C THR A 12 -20.75 -5.17 35.53
N LEU A 13 -19.95 -5.03 34.46
CA LEU A 13 -18.50 -5.17 34.50
C LEU A 13 -17.84 -3.79 34.33
N HIS A 14 -17.06 -3.37 35.32
CA HIS A 14 -16.21 -2.19 35.20
C HIS A 14 -14.85 -2.58 34.62
N VAL A 15 -14.66 -2.30 33.33
CA VAL A 15 -13.38 -2.50 32.63
C VAL A 15 -12.74 -1.14 32.37
N PRO A 16 -11.52 -0.86 32.87
CA PRO A 16 -10.84 0.38 32.52
C PRO A 16 -10.46 0.35 31.04
N PHE A 17 -10.98 1.28 30.25
CA PHE A 17 -10.62 1.46 28.84
C PHE A 17 -10.24 2.91 28.58
N ARG A 18 -9.38 3.14 27.58
CA ARG A 18 -8.94 4.47 27.16
C ARG A 18 -9.38 4.72 25.72
N VAL A 19 -10.28 5.69 25.53
CA VAL A 19 -10.71 6.11 24.18
C VAL A 19 -9.64 7.01 23.58
N VAL A 20 -9.00 6.53 22.52
CA VAL A 20 -8.07 7.32 21.71
C VAL A 20 -8.71 7.61 20.36
N LYS A 21 -9.08 8.87 20.11
CA LYS A 21 -9.50 9.32 18.78
C LYS A 21 -8.24 9.50 17.91
N ARG A 22 -7.88 8.47 17.16
CA ARG A 22 -6.97 8.60 16.00
C ARG A 22 -7.84 8.84 14.77
N GLY A 23 -7.66 9.97 14.10
CA GLY A 23 -8.48 10.37 12.96
C GLY A 23 -8.67 9.25 11.94
N GLY A 24 -9.93 8.88 11.71
CA GLY A 24 -10.44 8.24 10.48
C GLY A 24 -9.99 6.83 10.12
N ARG A 25 -8.97 6.24 10.74
CA ARG A 25 -8.47 4.92 10.32
C ARG A 25 -8.83 3.82 11.31
N LYS A 26 -9.79 2.98 10.91
CA LYS A 26 -10.07 1.69 11.57
C LYS A 26 -8.95 0.72 11.22
N GLU A 27 -8.24 0.20 12.21
CA GLU A 27 -7.19 -0.80 12.03
C GLU A 27 -7.64 -2.12 12.65
N MET A 28 -7.57 -3.21 11.88
CA MET A 28 -7.93 -4.55 12.33
C MET A 28 -6.66 -5.26 12.80
N HIS A 29 -6.50 -5.41 14.11
CA HIS A 29 -5.42 -6.18 14.70
C HIS A 29 -5.79 -7.67 14.64
N LEU A 30 -5.00 -8.45 13.92
CA LEU A 30 -5.14 -9.91 13.86
C LEU A 30 -4.38 -10.55 15.03
N PRO A 31 -4.89 -11.65 15.63
CA PRO A 31 -4.19 -12.34 16.71
C PRO A 31 -2.78 -12.79 16.31
N ASP A 32 -1.88 -12.82 17.30
CA ASP A 32 -0.47 -13.17 17.10
C ASP A 32 -0.34 -14.52 16.38
N GLY A 33 0.42 -14.53 15.29
CA GLY A 33 0.65 -15.72 14.46
C GLY A 33 -0.21 -15.80 13.20
N VAL A 34 -1.30 -15.03 13.09
CA VAL A 34 -2.05 -14.93 11.84
C VAL A 34 -1.47 -13.80 10.99
N ARG A 35 -0.61 -14.15 10.04
CA ARG A 35 -0.16 -13.20 9.01
C ARG A 35 -1.19 -13.23 7.87
N PRO A 36 -1.88 -12.12 7.54
CA PRO A 36 -2.79 -12.12 6.41
C PRO A 36 -2.00 -12.54 5.16
N ASP A 37 -2.52 -13.52 4.44
CA ASP A 37 -2.02 -13.92 3.14
C ASP A 37 -2.32 -12.78 2.16
N ARG A 38 -1.45 -11.76 2.15
CA ARG A 38 -1.43 -10.74 1.11
C ARG A 38 -0.87 -11.42 -0.13
N LYS A 39 -1.73 -12.15 -0.86
CA LYS A 39 -1.59 -12.36 -2.31
C LYS A 39 -1.16 -11.02 -2.93
N ALA A 40 -0.12 -11.02 -3.76
CA ALA A 40 0.35 -9.92 -4.62
C ALA A 40 -0.42 -8.64 -4.41
N ASP A 41 0.21 -7.64 -3.78
CA ASP A 41 -0.47 -6.43 -3.33
C ASP A 41 -1.34 -5.89 -4.49
N LYS A 42 -2.66 -6.17 -4.43
CA LYS A 42 -3.55 -5.99 -5.59
C LYS A 42 -3.53 -4.55 -6.07
N ALA A 43 -3.11 -3.63 -5.21
CA ALA A 43 -2.83 -2.25 -5.52
C ALA A 43 -1.68 -2.04 -6.50
N LEU A 44 -0.54 -2.73 -6.33
CA LEU A 44 0.64 -2.63 -7.21
C LEU A 44 0.32 -3.06 -8.64
N VAL A 45 -0.27 -4.25 -8.79
CA VAL A 45 -0.64 -4.78 -10.12
C VAL A 45 -1.66 -3.86 -10.81
N LYS A 46 -2.66 -3.36 -10.06
CA LYS A 46 -3.63 -2.39 -10.59
C LYS A 46 -2.98 -1.07 -10.98
N ALA A 47 -2.01 -0.58 -10.20
CA ALA A 47 -1.29 0.65 -10.50
C ALA A 47 -0.45 0.51 -11.77
N LEU A 48 0.26 -0.62 -11.96
CA LEU A 48 0.96 -0.93 -13.21
C LEU A 48 0.00 -0.97 -14.39
N ALA A 49 -1.10 -1.71 -14.27
CA ALA A 49 -2.10 -1.81 -15.34
C ALA A 49 -2.63 -0.43 -15.75
N ARG A 50 -2.95 0.42 -14.77
CA ARG A 50 -3.36 1.82 -15.02
C ARG A 50 -2.27 2.63 -15.71
N ALA A 51 -1.03 2.55 -15.21
CA ALA A 51 0.09 3.27 -15.78
C ALA A 51 0.30 2.95 -17.26
N PHE A 52 0.28 1.66 -17.63
CA PHE A 52 0.41 1.23 -19.03
C PHE A 52 -0.81 1.59 -19.88
N ARG A 53 -2.03 1.50 -19.33
CA ARG A 53 -3.25 1.95 -20.02
C ARG A 53 -3.18 3.44 -20.35
N TRP A 54 -2.89 4.28 -19.36
CA TRP A 54 -2.80 5.73 -19.54
C TRP A 54 -1.66 6.12 -20.49
N LYS A 55 -0.49 5.47 -20.39
CA LYS A 55 0.61 5.65 -21.36
C LYS A 55 0.16 5.34 -22.78
N ARG A 56 -0.67 4.31 -22.99
CA ARG A 56 -1.22 3.99 -24.30
C ARG A 56 -2.18 5.07 -24.81
N MET A 57 -3.10 5.55 -23.97
CA MET A 57 -4.07 6.60 -24.31
C MET A 57 -3.37 7.93 -24.68
N LEU A 58 -2.29 8.26 -23.95
CA LEU A 58 -1.44 9.42 -24.27
C LEU A 58 -0.67 9.19 -25.58
N LYS A 59 -0.14 7.98 -25.81
CA LYS A 59 0.60 7.65 -27.04
C LYS A 59 -0.27 7.60 -28.28
N SER A 60 -1.53 7.18 -28.16
CA SER A 60 -2.49 7.19 -29.27
C SER A 60 -3.01 8.58 -29.59
N GLY A 61 -2.74 9.58 -28.75
CA GLY A 61 -3.31 10.92 -28.87
C GLY A 61 -4.81 10.96 -28.55
N GLU A 62 -5.34 9.95 -27.86
CA GLU A 62 -6.72 10.00 -27.34
C GLU A 62 -6.88 11.16 -26.34
N PHE A 63 -5.79 11.48 -25.65
CA PHE A 63 -5.63 12.66 -24.81
C PHE A 63 -4.33 13.37 -25.18
N ALA A 64 -4.36 14.69 -25.29
CA ALA A 64 -3.20 15.49 -25.68
C ALA A 64 -2.22 15.68 -24.51
N THR A 65 -2.72 15.74 -23.28
CA THR A 65 -1.89 16.00 -22.09
C THR A 65 -2.27 15.12 -20.91
N ILE A 66 -1.33 14.98 -19.96
CA ILE A 66 -1.58 14.32 -18.68
C ILE A 66 -2.67 15.05 -17.89
N ALA A 67 -2.73 16.39 -17.98
CA ALA A 67 -3.72 17.18 -17.26
C ALA A 67 -5.15 16.89 -17.74
N GLU A 68 -5.36 16.81 -19.05
CA GLU A 68 -6.64 16.46 -19.68
C GLU A 68 -7.08 15.04 -19.29
N LEU A 69 -6.16 14.07 -19.35
CA LEU A 69 -6.45 12.70 -18.93
C LEU A 69 -6.76 12.61 -17.43
N ALA A 70 -6.06 13.38 -16.60
CA ALA A 70 -6.26 13.43 -15.16
C ALA A 70 -7.64 14.01 -14.79
N GLU A 71 -8.05 15.07 -15.46
CA GLU A 71 -9.39 15.66 -15.34
C GLU A 71 -10.47 14.63 -15.71
N GLN A 72 -10.32 13.95 -16.85
CA GLN A 72 -11.28 12.94 -17.30
C GLN A 72 -11.39 11.73 -16.37
N GLU A 73 -10.28 11.28 -15.79
CA GLU A 73 -10.27 10.15 -14.85
C GLU A 73 -10.65 10.59 -13.41
N GLY A 74 -10.82 11.89 -13.16
CA GLY A 74 -11.17 12.42 -11.83
C GLY A 74 -10.04 12.25 -10.80
N ILE A 75 -8.79 12.32 -11.25
CA ILE A 75 -7.59 12.05 -10.44
C ILE A 75 -6.67 13.27 -10.47
N ALA A 76 -6.00 13.56 -9.36
CA ALA A 76 -5.01 14.65 -9.34
C ALA A 76 -3.86 14.40 -10.34
N THR A 77 -3.53 15.40 -11.15
CA THR A 77 -2.45 15.36 -12.15
C THR A 77 -1.11 14.90 -11.56
N SER A 78 -0.79 15.35 -10.34
CA SER A 78 0.41 14.95 -9.61
C SER A 78 0.43 13.45 -9.30
N TYR A 79 -0.70 12.87 -8.88
CA TYR A 79 -0.81 11.44 -8.60
C TYR A 79 -0.75 10.62 -9.89
N MET A 80 -1.46 11.04 -10.95
CA MET A 80 -1.38 10.38 -12.25
C MET A 80 0.06 10.35 -12.79
N THR A 81 0.78 11.46 -12.66
CA THR A 81 2.20 11.53 -13.03
C THR A 81 3.05 10.53 -12.24
N ARG A 82 2.84 10.41 -10.93
CA ARG A 82 3.54 9.41 -10.11
C ARG A 82 3.23 7.98 -10.55
N ILE A 83 1.99 7.67 -10.91
CA ILE A 83 1.62 6.35 -11.42
C ILE A 83 2.24 6.10 -12.81
N LEU A 84 2.24 7.08 -13.71
CA LEU A 84 2.86 6.97 -15.03
C LEU A 84 4.37 6.67 -14.97
N ARG A 85 5.06 7.12 -13.91
CA ARG A 85 6.48 6.76 -13.67
C ARG A 85 6.72 5.27 -13.49
N LEU A 86 5.70 4.49 -13.08
CA LEU A 86 5.82 3.04 -12.99
C LEU A 86 6.09 2.39 -14.37
N THR A 87 5.76 3.08 -15.47
CA THR A 87 6.09 2.61 -16.83
C THR A 87 7.57 2.77 -17.21
N LEU A 88 8.38 3.37 -16.32
CA LEU A 88 9.83 3.56 -16.47
C LEU A 88 10.65 2.56 -15.63
N LEU A 89 9.97 1.66 -14.92
CA LEU A 89 10.61 0.59 -14.17
C LEU A 89 11.40 -0.34 -15.09
N ALA A 90 12.49 -0.89 -14.56
CA ALA A 90 13.23 -1.96 -15.21
C ALA A 90 12.27 -3.13 -15.53
N PRO A 91 12.35 -3.74 -16.73
CA PRO A 91 11.43 -4.81 -17.14
C PRO A 91 11.38 -5.98 -16.16
N ASP A 92 12.53 -6.37 -15.62
CA ASP A 92 12.67 -7.43 -14.62
C ASP A 92 11.96 -7.11 -13.29
N LEU A 93 11.90 -5.83 -12.91
CA LEU A 93 11.10 -5.40 -11.75
C LEU A 93 9.60 -5.48 -12.04
N VAL A 94 9.16 -5.12 -13.25
CA VAL A 94 7.75 -5.25 -13.64
C VAL A 94 7.32 -6.72 -13.59
N GLU A 95 8.13 -7.63 -14.14
CA GLU A 95 7.91 -9.07 -14.05
C GLU A 95 7.88 -9.55 -12.60
N ALA A 96 8.81 -9.10 -11.76
CA ALA A 96 8.84 -9.44 -10.35
C ALA A 96 7.60 -8.94 -9.57
N ILE A 97 7.02 -7.79 -9.95
CA ILE A 97 5.75 -7.31 -9.36
C ILE A 97 4.59 -8.21 -9.78
N LEU A 98 4.54 -8.59 -11.05
CA LEU A 98 3.46 -9.43 -11.59
C LEU A 98 3.50 -10.85 -11.03
N ASP A 99 4.69 -11.37 -10.77
CA ASP A 99 4.94 -12.70 -10.21
C ASP A 99 4.92 -12.74 -8.67
N ASP A 100 4.67 -11.62 -7.99
CA ASP A 100 4.71 -11.49 -6.53
C ASP A 100 6.10 -11.81 -5.90
N LYS A 101 7.17 -11.60 -6.65
CA LYS A 101 8.55 -11.95 -6.27
C LYS A 101 9.30 -10.86 -5.52
N LEU A 102 8.79 -9.64 -5.47
CA LEU A 102 9.45 -8.49 -4.79
C LEU A 102 9.39 -8.55 -3.25
N GLY A 103 8.73 -9.56 -2.69
CA GLY A 103 8.56 -9.67 -1.25
C GLY A 103 7.58 -8.63 -0.70
N ARG A 104 7.17 -8.82 0.56
CA ARG A 104 6.11 -8.03 1.20
C ARG A 104 6.54 -6.61 1.60
N GLU A 105 7.83 -6.30 1.49
CA GLU A 105 8.42 -5.00 1.86
C GLU A 105 8.25 -3.94 0.77
N VAL A 106 8.12 -4.36 -0.49
CA VAL A 106 7.88 -3.43 -1.61
C VAL A 106 6.39 -3.16 -1.72
N THR A 107 6.02 -1.90 -1.50
CA THR A 107 4.63 -1.43 -1.54
C THR A 107 4.45 -0.41 -2.64
N LEU A 108 3.20 -0.14 -3.02
CA LEU A 108 2.91 0.95 -3.97
C LEU A 108 3.46 2.29 -3.48
N ALA A 109 3.43 2.57 -2.17
CA ALA A 109 3.99 3.80 -1.63
C ALA A 109 5.49 3.92 -1.94
N HIS A 110 6.26 2.83 -1.78
CA HIS A 110 7.68 2.80 -2.10
C HIS A 110 7.97 3.10 -3.58
N LEU A 111 7.19 2.53 -4.50
CA LEU A 111 7.40 2.76 -5.94
C LEU A 111 6.88 4.11 -6.45
N LEU A 112 6.09 4.83 -5.65
CA LEU A 112 5.62 6.18 -5.96
C LEU A 112 6.58 7.28 -5.46
N GLU A 113 7.62 6.92 -4.72
CA GLU A 113 8.73 7.82 -4.41
C GLU A 113 9.66 8.00 -5.63
N PRO A 114 10.49 9.05 -5.66
CA PRO A 114 11.45 9.23 -6.75
C PRO A 114 12.39 8.03 -6.88
N LEU A 115 12.32 7.33 -8.02
CA LEU A 115 13.22 6.25 -8.38
C LEU A 115 14.32 6.77 -9.32
N PRO A 116 15.55 6.21 -9.25
CA PRO A 116 16.60 6.55 -10.20
C PRO A 116 16.18 6.16 -11.63
N LEU A 117 16.62 6.94 -12.61
CA LEU A 117 16.35 6.66 -14.02
C LEU A 117 17.13 5.43 -14.51
N GLU A 118 18.34 5.23 -14.00
CA GLU A 118 19.19 4.08 -14.33
C GLU A 118 18.64 2.77 -13.74
N TRP A 119 18.35 1.79 -14.61
CA TRP A 119 17.81 0.49 -14.20
C TRP A 119 18.74 -0.28 -13.24
N SER A 120 20.05 -0.14 -13.40
CA SER A 120 21.03 -0.75 -12.48
C SER A 120 20.88 -0.24 -11.05
N LEU A 121 20.55 1.04 -10.87
CA LEU A 121 20.26 1.65 -9.57
C LEU A 121 18.85 1.30 -9.10
N GLN A 122 17.88 1.18 -10.01
CA GLN A 122 16.53 0.75 -9.65
C GLN A 122 16.52 -0.66 -9.05
N ARG A 123 17.36 -1.58 -9.49
CA ARG A 123 17.46 -2.93 -8.90
C ARG A 123 17.99 -2.94 -7.46
N GLN A 124 18.76 -1.91 -7.10
CA GLN A 124 19.30 -1.74 -5.75
C GLN A 124 18.29 -1.04 -4.84
N ALA A 125 17.48 -0.13 -5.38
CA ALA A 125 16.51 0.67 -4.63
C ALA A 125 15.47 -0.12 -3.78
N PRO A 126 14.83 -1.21 -4.27
CA PRO A 126 13.81 -1.93 -3.50
C PRO A 126 14.39 -2.69 -2.29
N ALA A 127 15.71 -2.89 -2.23
CA ALA A 127 16.39 -3.51 -1.11
C ALA A 127 16.95 -2.51 -0.08
N VAL A 128 17.10 -1.21 -0.43
CA VAL A 128 17.97 -0.28 0.32
C VAL A 128 17.28 0.48 1.47
N LEU A 129 15.97 0.35 1.67
CA LEU A 129 15.28 1.03 2.78
C LEU A 129 15.29 0.25 4.12
N GLU A 130 16.04 -0.84 4.22
CA GLU A 130 16.29 -1.52 5.51
C GLU A 130 17.06 -0.62 6.52
N SER A 131 17.74 0.43 6.06
CA SER A 131 18.74 1.15 6.88
C SER A 131 18.20 2.23 7.83
N HIS A 132 16.90 2.55 7.81
CA HIS A 132 16.35 3.62 8.68
C HIS A 132 15.47 3.14 9.85
N LYS A 133 15.40 1.83 10.11
CA LYS A 133 14.78 1.28 11.33
C LYS A 133 15.81 0.59 12.21
N GLY A 134 16.87 1.31 12.60
CA GLY A 134 17.96 0.73 13.37
C GLY A 134 18.93 1.76 13.96
N ARG A 135 18.44 2.77 14.69
CA ARG A 135 19.26 3.44 15.71
C ARG A 135 18.40 3.99 16.85
N SER A 136 17.83 3.08 17.64
CA SER A 136 17.63 3.36 19.06
C SER A 136 19.00 3.27 19.72
N GLY A 137 19.59 4.41 20.07
CA GLY A 137 20.70 4.46 21.03
C GLY A 137 20.12 4.40 22.45
N PRO A 138 20.72 3.64 23.38
CA PRO A 138 20.34 3.69 24.79
C PRO A 138 21.05 4.88 25.46
N THR A 139 20.29 5.76 26.11
CA THR A 139 20.70 6.41 27.36
C THR A 139 19.46 6.81 28.14
#